data_AF-R5WGV1-F1
#
_entry.id   AF-R5WGV1-F1
#
_cell.length_a   1.000
_cell.length_b   1.000
_cell.length_c   1.000
_cell.angle_alpha   90.00
_cell.angle_beta   90.00
_cell.angle_gamma   90.00
#
_symmetry.space_group_name_H-M   'P 1'
#
loop_
_entity.id
_entity.type
_entity.pdbx_description
1 polymer ?
#
loop_
_entity_poly.entity_id
_entity_poly.type
_entity_poly.pdbx_seq_one_letter_code
_entity_poly.pdbx_strand_id
1 'polypeptide(L)'
;MKSTAFVSKRLSEKFGKLWIAAEVILFVLVGAAVDIRYTLQAGAAALAMILLALVFRACGVLLCVAKTSLGGKEKLFCVIAYLPKATVQAAIGSVPLAAGLSCGQIVLSVAVLAIVITAPLGALGMDATYKKLLEKES
;
A
#
# COMPACT_ATOMS: atom_id res chain seq x y z
N MET A 1 -2.18 28.54 9.31
CA MET A 1 -1.23 28.57 10.46
C MET A 1 -0.17 27.50 10.21
N LYS A 2 0.99 27.83 9.64
CA LYS A 2 2.07 26.86 9.38
C LYS A 2 2.82 26.63 10.70
N SER A 3 2.92 25.38 11.15
CA SER A 3 3.79 24.99 12.27
C SER A 3 5.23 25.45 11.96
N THR A 4 5.91 26.07 12.93
CA THR A 4 7.30 26.51 12.78
C THR A 4 8.15 25.30 12.39
N ALA A 5 8.99 25.44 11.35
CA ALA A 5 9.75 24.33 10.76
C ALA A 5 10.54 23.51 11.80
N PHE A 6 10.99 24.19 12.86
CA PHE A 6 11.63 23.60 14.03
C PHE A 6 10.75 22.57 14.78
N VAL A 7 9.48 22.92 15.05
CA VAL A 7 8.54 22.04 15.76
C VAL A 7 8.19 20.83 14.91
N SER A 8 7.93 21.02 13.62
CA SER A 8 7.63 19.93 12.68
C SER A 8 8.78 18.93 12.58
N LYS A 9 10.04 19.41 12.54
CA LYS A 9 11.23 18.54 12.52
C LYS A 9 11.36 17.71 13.80
N ARG A 10 11.24 18.34 14.97
CA ARG A 10 11.29 17.64 16.26
C ARG A 10 10.19 16.59 16.42
N LEU A 11 9.01 16.90 15.89
CA LEU A 11 7.87 15.99 15.95
C LEU A 11 8.06 14.80 15.00
N SER A 12 8.56 15.03 13.78
CA SER A 12 8.90 13.96 12.82
C SER A 12 9.96 13.00 13.37
N GLU A 13 10.99 13.50 14.06
CA GLU A 13 12.01 12.65 14.69
C GLU A 13 11.42 11.78 15.81
N LYS A 14 10.54 12.34 16.64
CA LYS A 14 9.87 11.58 17.72
C LYS A 14 8.90 10.55 17.16
N PHE A 15 8.10 10.90 16.15
CA PHE A 15 7.20 9.95 15.50
C PHE A 15 7.95 8.86 14.74
N GLY A 16 9.10 9.17 14.12
CA GLY A 16 9.95 8.16 13.48
C GLY A 16 10.44 7.09 14.45
N LYS A 17 10.85 7.49 15.67
CA LYS A 17 11.25 6.52 16.71
C LYS A 17 10.07 5.66 17.20
N LEU A 18 8.90 6.27 17.36
CA LEU A 18 7.68 5.55 17.75
C LEU A 18 7.22 4.58 16.66
N TRP A 19 7.36 4.99 15.39
CA TRP A 19 6.98 4.18 14.23
C TRP A 19 7.72 2.84 14.20
N ILE A 20 9.01 2.79 14.54
CA ILE A 20 9.78 1.54 14.55
C ILE A 20 9.13 0.48 15.46
N ALA A 21 8.70 0.87 16.67
CA ALA A 21 8.01 -0.04 17.58
C ALA A 21 6.60 -0.41 17.07
N ALA A 22 5.86 0.58 16.56
CA ALA A 22 4.52 0.36 16.03
C ALA A 22 4.52 -0.53 14.77
N GLU A 23 5.53 -0.40 13.92
CA GLU A 23 5.71 -1.19 12.69
C GLU A 23 5.86 -2.68 13.00
N VAL A 24 6.72 -3.02 13.97
CA VAL A 24 6.91 -4.42 14.40
C VAL A 24 5.62 -4.99 14.96
N ILE A 25 4.94 -4.26 15.85
CA ILE A 25 3.66 -4.69 16.43
C ILE A 25 2.62 -4.89 15.33
N LEU A 26 2.51 -3.95 14.39
CA LEU A 26 1.55 -4.00 13.29
C LEU A 26 1.78 -5.23 12.42
N PHE A 27 3.00 -5.47 11.95
CA PHE A 27 3.28 -6.62 11.08
C PHE A 27 3.16 -7.96 11.80
N VAL A 28 3.54 -8.04 13.08
CA VAL A 28 3.36 -9.26 13.89
C VAL A 28 1.88 -9.55 14.11
N LEU A 29 1.08 -8.55 14.51
CA LEU A 29 -0.36 -8.74 14.74
C LEU A 29 -1.11 -9.07 13.45
N VAL A 30 -0.75 -8.41 12.34
CA VAL A 30 -1.31 -8.72 11.02
C VAL A 30 -0.97 -10.15 10.61
N GLY A 31 0.28 -10.59 10.80
CA GLY A 31 0.69 -11.96 10.53
C GLY A 31 -0.03 -12.99 11.42
N ALA A 32 -0.20 -12.69 12.71
CA ALA A 32 -0.89 -13.57 13.66
C ALA A 32 -2.39 -13.72 13.36
N ALA A 33 -3.01 -12.72 12.74
CA ALA A 33 -4.44 -12.73 12.45
C ALA A 33 -4.80 -13.39 11.10
N VAL A 34 -3.80 -13.80 10.30
CA VAL A 34 -4.02 -14.47 9.01
C VAL A 34 -4.25 -15.96 9.19
N ASP A 35 -5.38 -16.45 8.68
CA ASP A 35 -5.60 -17.89 8.49
C ASP A 35 -5.23 -18.29 7.04
N ILE A 36 -4.14 -19.06 6.92
CA ILE A 36 -3.58 -19.50 5.63
C ILE A 36 -4.53 -20.48 4.89
N ARG A 37 -5.36 -21.23 5.63
CA ARG A 37 -6.20 -22.31 5.08
C ARG A 37 -7.34 -21.73 4.24
N TYR A 38 -7.96 -20.65 4.73
CA TYR A 38 -8.96 -19.89 3.99
C TYR A 38 -8.36 -19.11 2.81
N THR A 39 -7.11 -18.66 2.95
CA THR A 39 -6.39 -17.92 1.89
C THR A 39 -6.17 -18.77 0.63
N LEU A 40 -5.91 -20.07 0.78
CA LEU A 40 -5.70 -20.98 -0.35
C LEU A 40 -7.00 -21.31 -1.10
N GLN A 41 -8.12 -21.44 -0.40
CA GLN A 41 -9.41 -21.77 -1.02
C GLN A 41 -10.04 -20.59 -1.77
N ALA A 42 -9.86 -19.37 -1.25
CA ALA A 42 -10.35 -18.13 -1.88
C ALA A 42 -9.30 -17.42 -2.76
N GLY A 43 -8.07 -17.92 -2.80
CA GLY A 43 -6.90 -17.20 -3.33
C GLY A 43 -7.01 -16.78 -4.80
N ALA A 44 -7.59 -17.63 -5.66
CA ALA A 44 -7.74 -17.31 -7.09
C ALA A 44 -8.74 -16.17 -7.34
N ALA A 45 -9.91 -16.22 -6.69
CA ALA A 45 -10.92 -15.16 -6.79
C ALA A 45 -10.43 -13.85 -6.15
N ALA A 46 -9.71 -13.96 -5.04
CA ALA A 46 -9.07 -12.82 -4.38
C ALA A 46 -8.02 -12.16 -5.28
N LEU A 47 -7.17 -12.95 -5.96
CA LEU A 47 -6.17 -12.43 -6.88
C LEU A 47 -6.80 -11.71 -8.07
N ALA A 48 -7.87 -12.26 -8.65
CA ALA A 48 -8.61 -11.62 -9.73
C ALA A 48 -9.23 -10.28 -9.29
N MET A 49 -9.82 -10.23 -8.09
CA MET A 49 -10.34 -8.99 -7.51
C MET A 49 -9.25 -7.94 -7.29
N ILE A 50 -8.09 -8.34 -6.75
CA ILE A 50 -6.94 -7.45 -6.53
C ILE A 50 -6.44 -6.87 -7.86
N LEU A 51 -6.28 -7.71 -8.89
CA LEU A 51 -5.84 -7.26 -10.22
C LEU A 51 -6.83 -6.25 -10.82
N LEU A 52 -8.13 -6.52 -10.75
CA LEU A 52 -9.16 -5.61 -11.24
C LEU A 52 -9.14 -4.27 -10.49
N ALA A 53 -9.01 -4.31 -9.17
CA ALA A 53 -8.89 -3.10 -8.35
C ALA A 53 -7.64 -2.27 -8.68
N LEU A 54 -6.51 -2.93 -8.97
CA LEU A 54 -5.27 -2.27 -9.38
C LEU A 54 -5.41 -1.61 -10.75
N VAL A 55 -6.09 -2.24 -11.71
CA VAL A 55 -6.38 -1.65 -13.03
C VAL A 55 -7.24 -0.40 -12.87
N PHE A 56 -8.32 -0.48 -12.09
CA PHE A 56 -9.20 0.67 -11.85
C PHE A 56 -8.44 1.83 -11.19
N ARG A 57 -7.58 1.52 -10.21
CA ARG A 57 -6.70 2.50 -9.56
C ARG A 57 -5.72 3.13 -10.55
N ALA A 58 -5.09 2.34 -11.41
CA ALA A 58 -4.18 2.84 -12.44
C ALA A 58 -4.89 3.81 -13.40
N CYS A 59 -6.09 3.46 -13.87
CA CYS A 59 -6.93 4.35 -14.67
C CYS A 59 -7.25 5.65 -13.92
N GLY A 60 -7.66 5.57 -12.65
CA GLY A 60 -7.93 6.75 -11.81
C GLY A 60 -6.72 7.67 -11.66
N VAL A 61 -5.54 7.12 -11.41
CA VAL A 61 -4.29 7.91 -11.34
C VAL A 61 -3.97 8.57 -12.68
N LEU A 62 -4.10 7.84 -13.79
CA LEU A 62 -3.89 8.40 -15.12
C LEU A 62 -4.86 9.54 -15.44
N LEU A 63 -6.14 9.43 -15.05
CA LEU A 63 -7.13 10.50 -15.20
C LEU A 63 -6.75 11.73 -14.36
N CYS A 64 -6.36 11.55 -13.10
CA CYS A 64 -5.94 12.64 -12.23
C CYS A 64 -4.68 13.35 -12.74
N VAL A 65 -3.75 12.60 -13.35
CA VAL A 65 -2.47 13.12 -13.85
C VAL A 65 -2.55 13.55 -15.34
N ALA A 66 -3.68 13.31 -16.01
CA ALA A 66 -3.87 13.64 -17.43
C ALA A 66 -3.65 15.13 -17.72
N LYS A 67 -4.14 16.02 -16.84
CA LYS A 67 -4.06 17.48 -16.98
C LYS A 67 -2.81 18.10 -16.33
N THR A 68 -1.94 17.30 -15.72
CA THR A 68 -0.72 17.79 -15.07
C THR A 68 0.44 17.90 -16.07
N SER A 69 1.39 18.80 -15.81
CA SER A 69 2.62 19.04 -16.59
C SER A 69 3.67 17.92 -16.51
N LEU A 70 3.29 16.73 -16.03
CA LEU A 70 4.18 15.58 -15.88
C LEU A 70 4.42 14.91 -17.25
N GLY A 71 5.67 14.56 -17.56
CA GLY A 71 6.02 13.81 -18.76
C GLY A 71 5.43 12.40 -18.74
N GLY A 72 5.21 11.78 -19.90
CA GLY A 72 4.57 10.46 -20.00
C GLY A 72 5.29 9.36 -19.18
N LYS A 73 6.61 9.48 -19.04
CA LYS A 73 7.44 8.61 -18.17
C LYS A 73 7.12 8.81 -16.68
N GLU A 74 6.95 10.05 -16.24
CA GLU A 74 6.60 10.36 -14.85
C GLU A 74 5.16 9.96 -14.52
N LYS A 75 4.23 10.05 -15.49
CA LYS A 75 2.86 9.55 -15.31
C LYS A 75 2.85 8.04 -15.05
N LEU A 76 3.65 7.28 -15.81
CA LEU A 76 3.79 5.84 -15.61
C LEU A 76 4.48 5.52 -14.27
N PHE A 77 5.51 6.27 -13.89
CA PHE A 77 6.15 6.12 -12.58
C PHE A 77 5.16 6.40 -11.44
N CYS A 78 4.32 7.43 -11.58
CA CYS A 78 3.27 7.75 -10.60
C CYS A 78 2.29 6.57 -10.44
N VAL A 79 1.85 5.95 -11.54
CA VAL A 79 0.98 4.75 -11.47
C VAL A 79 1.67 3.62 -10.70
N ILE A 80 2.93 3.31 -11.03
CA ILE A 80 3.72 2.25 -10.37
C ILE A 80 3.92 2.58 -8.89
N ALA A 81 4.20 3.84 -8.57
CA ALA A 81 4.41 4.29 -7.21
C ALA A 81 3.17 4.17 -6.32
N TYR A 82 1.98 4.18 -6.94
CA TYR A 82 0.70 4.03 -6.25
C TYR A 82 0.27 2.56 -6.04
N LEU A 83 1.02 1.58 -6.56
CA LEU A 83 0.73 0.14 -6.39
C LEU A 83 1.00 -0.38 -4.97
N PRO A 84 2.17 -0.13 -4.32
CA PRO A 84 2.42 -0.67 -2.99
C PRO A 84 1.76 0.21 -1.91
N LYS A 85 0.65 -0.23 -1.34
CA LYS A 85 0.02 0.45 -0.19
C LYS A 85 -0.36 -0.53 0.93
N ALA A 86 0.66 -1.11 1.54
CA ALA A 86 0.51 -2.23 2.47
C ALA A 86 -0.13 -1.87 3.82
N THR A 87 0.28 -0.76 4.43
CA THR A 87 -0.01 -0.48 5.85
C THR A 87 -1.46 -0.06 6.10
N VAL A 88 -2.07 0.68 5.19
CA VAL A 88 -3.49 1.08 5.29
C VAL A 88 -4.41 -0.13 5.06
N GLN A 89 -4.03 -1.04 4.17
CA GLN A 89 -4.82 -2.25 3.91
C GLN A 89 -4.81 -3.21 5.11
N ALA A 90 -3.68 -3.33 5.80
CA ALA A 90 -3.57 -4.09 7.05
C ALA A 90 -4.49 -3.52 8.16
N ALA A 91 -4.52 -2.20 8.32
CA ALA A 91 -5.34 -1.55 9.34
C ALA A 91 -6.84 -1.59 9.02
N ILE A 92 -7.25 -1.39 7.76
CA ILE A 92 -8.67 -1.41 7.37
C ILE A 92 -9.19 -2.85 7.26
N GLY A 93 -8.34 -3.80 6.84
CA GLY A 93 -8.72 -5.21 6.68
C GLY A 93 -9.16 -5.89 7.98
N SER A 94 -8.73 -5.38 9.14
CA SER A 94 -9.14 -5.89 10.46
C SER A 94 -10.45 -5.30 10.97
N VAL A 95 -10.99 -4.25 10.34
CA VAL A 95 -12.23 -3.59 10.77
C VAL A 95 -13.44 -4.53 10.74
N PRO A 96 -13.69 -5.31 9.68
CA PRO A 96 -14.84 -6.22 9.66
C PRO A 96 -14.72 -7.37 10.66
N LEU A 97 -13.48 -7.78 10.96
CA LEU A 97 -13.20 -8.77 12.00
C LEU A 97 -13.52 -8.22 13.40
N ALA A 98 -13.11 -6.98 13.68
CA ALA A 98 -13.43 -6.30 14.95
C ALA A 98 -14.93 -6.04 15.12
N ALA A 99 -15.65 -5.83 14.02
CA ALA A 99 -17.10 -5.65 14.00
C ALA A 99 -17.90 -6.98 14.11
N GLY A 100 -17.23 -8.13 14.20
CA GLY A 100 -17.88 -9.43 14.38
C GLY A 100 -18.59 -9.98 13.13
N LEU A 101 -18.27 -9.48 11.93
CA LEU A 101 -18.84 -10.03 10.71
C LEU A 101 -18.21 -11.38 10.38
N SER A 102 -19.03 -12.34 9.94
CA SER A 102 -18.60 -13.67 9.48
C SER A 102 -17.62 -13.63 8.31
N CYS A 103 -17.62 -12.55 7.51
CA CYS A 103 -16.67 -12.33 6.42
C CYS A 103 -15.34 -11.69 6.87
N GLY A 104 -15.18 -11.35 8.15
CA GLY A 104 -14.02 -10.60 8.65
C GLY A 104 -12.69 -11.30 8.44
N GLN A 105 -12.63 -12.62 8.67
CA GLN A 105 -11.41 -13.40 8.42
C GLN A 105 -11.06 -13.46 6.94
N ILE A 106 -12.06 -13.56 6.05
CA ILE A 106 -11.84 -13.60 4.60
C ILE A 106 -11.27 -12.26 4.12
N VAL A 107 -11.87 -11.15 4.55
CA VAL A 107 -11.41 -9.80 4.17
C VAL A 107 -9.99 -9.55 4.67
N LEU A 108 -9.69 -9.94 5.91
CA LEU A 108 -8.35 -9.79 6.48
C LEU A 108 -7.32 -10.65 5.73
N SER A 109 -7.61 -11.93 5.50
CA SER A 109 -6.72 -12.83 4.76
C SER A 109 -6.45 -12.36 3.33
N VAL A 110 -7.48 -11.87 2.63
CA VAL A 110 -7.32 -11.30 1.28
C VAL A 110 -6.50 -10.01 1.31
N ALA A 111 -6.72 -9.14 2.29
CA ALA A 111 -5.93 -7.92 2.46
C ALA A 111 -4.45 -8.24 2.67
N VAL A 112 -4.12 -9.24 3.49
CA VAL A 112 -2.72 -9.64 3.72
C VAL A 112 -2.10 -10.33 2.51
N LEU A 113 -2.85 -11.19 1.82
CA LEU A 113 -2.39 -11.78 0.56
C LEU A 113 -2.06 -10.68 -0.48
N ALA A 114 -2.90 -9.66 -0.57
CA ALA A 114 -2.63 -8.50 -1.41
C ALA A 114 -1.33 -7.79 -0.98
N ILE A 115 -1.10 -7.58 0.31
CA ILE A 115 0.13 -6.96 0.83
C ILE A 115 1.36 -7.77 0.45
N VAL A 116 1.36 -9.08 0.70
CA VAL A 116 2.50 -9.97 0.47
C VAL A 116 2.88 -10.01 -1.02
N ILE A 117 1.90 -9.94 -1.93
CA ILE A 117 2.17 -9.96 -3.37
C ILE A 117 2.52 -8.55 -3.90
N THR A 118 1.76 -7.53 -3.51
CA THR A 118 1.88 -6.18 -4.10
C THR A 118 3.05 -5.39 -3.53
N ALA A 119 3.48 -5.63 -2.29
CA ALA A 119 4.64 -4.95 -1.71
C ALA A 119 5.95 -5.25 -2.46
N PRO A 120 6.36 -6.52 -2.67
CA PRO A 120 7.58 -6.82 -3.43
C PRO A 120 7.43 -6.44 -4.90
N LEU A 121 6.28 -6.68 -5.53
CA LEU A 121 6.05 -6.32 -6.92
C LEU A 121 6.10 -4.80 -7.15
N GLY A 122 5.53 -4.03 -6.22
CA GLY A 122 5.59 -2.56 -6.24
C GLY A 122 7.00 -2.04 -5.97
N ALA A 123 7.73 -2.60 -5.00
CA ALA A 123 9.11 -2.23 -4.71
C ALA A 123 10.05 -2.51 -5.90
N LEU A 124 9.96 -3.71 -6.50
CA LEU A 124 10.70 -4.06 -7.70
C LEU A 124 10.33 -3.17 -8.89
N GLY A 125 9.04 -2.88 -9.05
CA GLY A 125 8.55 -1.95 -10.08
C GLY A 125 9.12 -0.55 -9.90
N MET A 126 9.12 -0.02 -8.68
CA MET A 126 9.72 1.27 -8.36
C MET A 126 11.23 1.25 -8.62
N ASP A 127 11.98 0.32 -8.05
CA ASP A 127 13.44 0.28 -8.17
C ASP A 127 13.91 0.12 -9.63
N ALA A 128 13.22 -0.70 -10.43
CA ALA A 128 13.56 -0.89 -11.83
C ALA A 128 13.20 0.34 -12.69
N THR A 129 12.13 1.04 -12.35
CA THR A 129 11.64 2.17 -13.17
C THR A 129 12.13 3.53 -12.71
N TYR A 130 12.53 3.71 -11.45
CA TYR A 130 12.91 5.03 -10.94
C TYR A 130 14.08 5.62 -11.73
N LYS A 131 15.15 4.84 -12.01
CA LYS A 131 16.30 5.33 -12.79
C LYS A 131 15.99 5.61 -14.26
N LYS A 132 14.95 4.98 -14.82
CA LYS A 132 14.66 5.01 -16.26
C LYS A 132 13.53 5.99 -16.62
N LEU A 133 12.61 6.24 -15.68
CA LEU A 133 11.43 7.08 -15.88
C LEU A 133 11.55 8.45 -15.20
N LEU A 134 12.31 8.61 -14.12
CA LEU A 134 12.57 9.91 -13.51
C LEU A 134 13.85 10.52 -14.08
N GLU A 135 13.76 11.77 -14.53
CA GLU A 135 14.95 12.57 -14.78
C GLU A 135 15.57 12.97 -13.45
N LYS A 136 16.91 12.85 -13.36
CA LYS A 136 17.65 13.41 -12.24
C LYS A 136 17.66 14.93 -12.43
N GLU A 137 16.97 15.65 -11.55
CA GLU A 137 17.22 17.09 -11.42
C GLU A 137 18.71 17.25 -11.06
N SER A 138 19.48 17.82 -11.99
CA SER A 138 20.90 18.14 -11.83
C SER A 138 21.03 19.61 -11.47
#